data_AF-A0A661H9W4-F1
#
_entry.id   AF-A0A661H9W4-F1
#
_cell.length_a   1.000
_cell.length_b   1.000
_cell.length_c   1.000
_cell.angle_alpha   90.00
_cell.angle_beta   90.00
_cell.angle_gamma   90.00
#
_symmetry.space_group_name_H-M   'P 1'
#
loop_
_entity.id
_entity.type
_entity.pdbx_description
1 polymer ?
#
loop_
_entity_poly.entity_id
_entity_poly.type
_entity_poly.pdbx_seq_one_letter_code
_entity_poly.pdbx_strand_id
1 'polypeptide(L)'
;MNWEAIGAIADIVGATAVLATLIYLALQISQNSRLIGQQNDMARAQTIQLRADSVAQLIALIVNSEASIATWTKVMANQEITPTDLDPIERTIAVSILTALRANLENIYLQHQEGFLPDDVYEDVGAQLFALYGPLLLSFKLPLTKGFRAELIRLLAEKKQSDDS
;
A
#
# COMPACT_ATOMS: atom_id res chain seq x y z
N MET A 1 -11.38 38.29 61.48
CA MET A 1 -11.95 38.79 60.21
C MET A 1 -10.80 39.11 59.25
N ASN A 2 -10.29 38.09 58.55
CA ASN A 2 -9.16 38.09 57.60
C ASN A 2 -9.07 36.73 56.91
N TRP A 3 -9.56 35.68 57.59
CA TRP A 3 -9.62 34.31 57.09
C TRP A 3 -10.55 34.13 55.88
N GLU A 4 -11.73 34.75 55.88
CA GLU A 4 -12.64 34.73 54.73
C GLU A 4 -12.04 35.42 53.49
N ALA A 5 -11.35 36.56 53.67
CA ALA A 5 -10.68 37.25 52.58
C ALA A 5 -9.55 36.39 51.98
N ILE A 6 -8.77 35.73 52.83
CA ILE A 6 -7.71 34.79 52.41
C ILE A 6 -8.32 33.58 51.67
N GLY A 7 -9.43 33.03 52.16
CA GLY A 7 -10.15 31.94 51.50
C GLY A 7 -10.68 32.33 50.12
N ALA A 8 -11.32 33.50 50.01
CA ALA A 8 -11.79 34.01 48.72
C ALA A 8 -10.66 34.26 47.71
N ILE A 9 -9.49 34.73 48.18
CA ILE A 9 -8.31 34.89 47.32
C ILE A 9 -7.80 33.51 46.85
N ALA A 10 -7.74 32.51 47.74
CA ALA A 10 -7.33 31.16 47.39
C ALA A 10 -8.27 30.53 46.35
N ASP A 11 -9.58 30.74 46.48
CA ASP A 11 -10.57 30.25 45.52
C ASP A 11 -10.41 30.90 44.14
N ILE A 12 -10.19 32.23 44.09
CA ILE A 12 -9.95 32.94 42.82
C ILE A 12 -8.66 32.45 42.16
N VAL A 13 -7.59 32.28 42.93
CA VAL A 13 -6.31 31.78 42.41
C VAL A 13 -6.45 30.35 41.91
N GLY A 14 -7.13 29.48 42.66
CA GLY A 14 -7.42 28.10 42.25
C GLY A 14 -8.25 28.04 40.97
N ALA A 15 -9.34 28.81 40.88
CA ALA A 15 -10.18 28.89 39.70
C ALA A 15 -9.41 29.44 38.48
N THR A 16 -8.55 30.45 38.69
CA THR A 16 -7.71 31.03 37.62
C THR A 16 -6.67 30.02 37.14
N ALA A 17 -6.04 29.27 38.04
CA ALA A 17 -5.09 28.23 37.70
C ALA A 17 -5.76 27.11 36.87
N VAL A 18 -6.94 26.64 37.30
CA VAL A 18 -7.73 25.65 36.55
C VAL A 18 -8.09 26.18 35.16
N LEU A 19 -8.58 27.43 35.06
CA LEU A 19 -8.90 28.04 33.78
C LEU A 19 -7.68 28.13 32.85
N ALA A 20 -6.53 28.54 33.38
CA ALA A 20 -5.28 28.60 32.62
C ALA A 20 -4.85 27.21 32.13
N THR A 21 -4.97 26.18 32.97
CA THR A 21 -4.68 24.78 32.57
C THR A 21 -5.62 24.31 31.47
N LEU A 22 -6.92 24.61 31.55
CA LEU A 22 -7.88 24.23 30.51
C LEU A 22 -7.59 24.93 29.17
N ILE A 23 -7.22 26.21 29.18
CA ILE A 23 -6.82 26.95 27.98
C ILE A 23 -5.57 26.30 27.37
N TYR A 24 -4.57 25.99 28.20
CA TYR A 24 -3.35 25.32 27.75
C TYR A 24 -3.65 23.96 27.10
N LEU A 25 -4.47 23.12 27.74
CA LEU A 25 -4.87 21.82 27.20
C LEU A 25 -5.63 21.95 25.88
N ALA A 26 -6.55 22.91 25.76
CA ALA A 26 -7.28 23.16 24.52
C ALA A 26 -6.34 23.55 23.37
N LEU A 27 -5.37 24.44 23.64
CA LEU A 27 -4.35 24.81 22.66
C LEU A 27 -3.46 23.62 22.30
N GLN A 28 -3.06 22.81 23.29
CA GLN A 28 -2.24 21.62 23.09
C GLN A 28 -2.95 20.59 22.19
N ILE A 29 -4.24 20.33 22.41
CA ILE A 29 -5.04 19.41 21.59
C ILE A 29 -5.17 19.95 20.16
N SER A 30 -5.41 21.25 19.98
CA SER A 30 -5.50 21.86 18.66
C SER A 30 -4.19 21.75 17.88
N GLN A 31 -3.05 21.97 18.54
CA GLN A 31 -1.73 21.82 17.92
C GLN A 31 -1.44 20.37 17.57
N ASN A 32 -1.73 19.43 18.48
CA ASN A 32 -1.53 18.01 18.25
C ASN A 32 -2.37 17.52 17.05
N SER A 33 -3.61 17.96 16.95
CA SER A 33 -4.50 17.62 15.82
C SER A 33 -3.92 18.09 14.48
N ARG A 34 -3.31 19.29 14.44
CA ARG A 34 -2.65 19.81 13.23
C ARG A 34 -1.39 19.02 12.87
N LEU A 35 -0.58 18.66 13.85
CA LEU A 35 0.62 17.85 13.64
C LEU A 35 0.29 16.46 13.11
N ILE A 36 -0.78 15.84 13.63
CA ILE A 36 -1.27 14.55 13.12
C ILE A 36 -1.72 14.69 11.66
N GLY A 37 -2.46 15.75 11.32
CA GLY A 37 -2.85 16.03 9.93
C GLY A 37 -1.63 16.14 8.99
N GLN A 38 -0.63 16.94 9.37
CA GLN A 38 0.61 17.09 8.61
C GLN A 38 1.38 15.76 8.46
N GLN A 39 1.44 14.95 9.52
CA GLN A 39 2.06 13.63 9.46
C GLN A 39 1.32 12.69 8.51
N ASN A 40 -0.02 12.71 8.50
CA ASN A 40 -0.81 11.92 7.57
C ASN A 40 -0.57 12.34 6.11
N ASP A 41 -0.50 13.65 5.84
CA ASP A 41 -0.20 14.16 4.50
C ASP A 41 1.21 13.75 4.04
N MET A 42 2.20 13.84 4.93
CA MET A 42 3.57 13.38 4.66
C MET A 42 3.64 11.87 4.42
N ALA A 43 2.94 11.07 5.23
CA ALA A 43 2.89 9.61 5.07
C ALA A 43 2.26 9.21 3.73
N ARG A 44 1.20 9.90 3.31
CA ARG A 44 0.58 9.72 1.99
C ARG A 44 1.56 10.05 0.86
N ALA A 45 2.26 11.18 0.95
CA ALA A 45 3.27 11.57 -0.04
C ALA A 45 4.42 10.56 -0.13
N GLN A 46 4.93 10.08 1.02
CA GLN A 46 5.96 9.03 1.07
C GLN A 46 5.48 7.73 0.44
N THR A 47 4.23 7.34 0.68
CA THR A 47 3.63 6.13 0.08
C THR A 47 3.60 6.22 -1.44
N ILE A 48 3.26 7.40 -2.00
CA ILE A 48 3.30 7.63 -3.44
C ILE A 48 4.73 7.51 -3.97
N GLN A 49 5.70 8.12 -3.30
CA GLN A 49 7.11 8.05 -3.70
C GLN A 49 7.65 6.62 -3.69
N LEU A 50 7.41 5.88 -2.60
CA LEU A 50 7.84 4.48 -2.46
C LEU A 50 7.26 3.58 -3.54
N ARG A 51 6.02 3.85 -4.00
CA ARG A 51 5.43 3.14 -5.13
C ARG A 51 6.14 3.46 -6.44
N ALA A 52 6.43 4.73 -6.72
CA ALA A 52 7.18 5.12 -7.92
C ALA A 52 8.57 4.47 -7.94
N ASP A 53 9.27 4.48 -6.81
CA ASP A 53 10.58 3.84 -6.68
C ASP A 53 10.48 2.31 -6.85
N SER A 54 9.45 1.68 -6.29
CA SER A 54 9.22 0.24 -6.44
C SER A 54 9.00 -0.15 -7.90
N VAL A 55 8.23 0.64 -8.65
CA VAL A 55 8.01 0.41 -10.09
C VAL A 55 9.31 0.59 -10.87
N ALA A 56 10.09 1.64 -10.59
CA ALA A 56 11.37 1.87 -11.25
C ALA A 56 12.35 0.69 -11.02
N GLN A 57 12.38 0.15 -9.80
CA GLN A 57 13.19 -1.03 -9.47
C GLN A 57 12.71 -2.30 -10.19
N LEU A 58 11.39 -2.50 -10.32
CA LEU A 58 10.83 -3.62 -11.09
C LEU A 58 11.23 -3.53 -12.58
N ILE A 59 11.09 -2.34 -13.17
CA ILE A 59 11.50 -2.12 -14.56
C ILE A 59 12.98 -2.40 -14.72
N ALA A 60 13.82 -1.88 -13.82
CA ALA A 60 15.26 -2.10 -13.84
C ALA A 60 15.63 -3.60 -13.81
N LEU A 61 14.92 -4.42 -13.02
CA LEU A 61 15.14 -5.86 -12.98
C LEU A 61 14.83 -6.55 -14.32
N ILE A 62 13.76 -6.11 -14.98
CA ILE A 62 13.33 -6.64 -16.28
C ILE A 62 14.32 -6.25 -17.39
N VAL A 63 14.79 -5.00 -17.40
CA VAL A 63 15.64 -4.45 -18.47
C VAL A 63 17.14 -4.57 -18.20
N ASN A 64 17.54 -5.28 -17.14
CA ASN A 64 18.95 -5.39 -16.72
C ASN A 64 19.83 -6.20 -17.70
N SER A 65 19.24 -7.06 -18.54
CA SER A 65 19.99 -7.86 -19.51
C SER A 65 19.10 -8.31 -20.67
N GLU A 66 19.71 -8.66 -21.80
CA GLU A 66 18.99 -9.24 -22.94
C GLU A 66 18.25 -10.52 -22.56
N ALA A 67 18.87 -11.37 -21.72
CA ALA A 67 18.24 -12.58 -21.21
C ALA A 67 17.01 -12.27 -20.34
N SER A 68 17.08 -11.24 -19.49
CA SER A 68 15.93 -10.79 -18.68
C SER A 68 14.78 -10.30 -19.56
N ILE A 69 15.07 -9.49 -20.57
CA ILE A 69 14.07 -8.97 -21.51
C ILE A 69 13.44 -10.10 -22.32
N ALA A 70 14.25 -11.01 -22.86
CA ALA A 70 13.78 -12.16 -23.64
C ALA A 70 12.91 -13.09 -22.79
N THR A 71 13.35 -13.41 -21.57
CA THR A 71 12.58 -14.22 -20.61
C THR A 71 11.25 -13.53 -20.28
N TRP A 72 11.26 -12.24 -19.96
CA TRP A 72 10.06 -11.50 -19.63
C TRP A 72 9.08 -11.44 -20.81
N THR A 73 9.59 -11.22 -22.02
CA THR A 73 8.79 -11.22 -23.26
C THR A 73 8.14 -12.58 -23.48
N LYS A 74 8.90 -13.67 -23.32
CA LYS A 74 8.39 -15.05 -23.43
C LYS A 74 7.29 -15.33 -22.41
N VAL A 75 7.51 -14.93 -21.16
CA VAL A 75 6.55 -15.14 -20.06
C VAL A 75 5.27 -14.32 -20.28
N MET A 76 5.39 -13.08 -20.73
CA MET A 76 4.23 -12.22 -21.00
C MET A 76 3.44 -12.61 -22.25
N ALA A 77 4.09 -13.24 -23.24
CA ALA A 77 3.44 -13.72 -24.45
C ALA A 77 2.52 -14.94 -24.20
N ASN A 78 2.79 -15.71 -23.14
CA ASN A 78 1.96 -16.85 -22.74
C ASN A 78 1.71 -16.84 -21.23
N GLN A 79 0.56 -16.33 -20.82
CA GLN A 79 0.18 -16.24 -19.40
C GLN A 79 -0.08 -17.60 -18.73
N GLU A 80 -0.18 -18.68 -19.51
CA GLU A 80 -0.34 -20.05 -19.01
C GLU A 80 1.01 -20.77 -18.86
N ILE A 81 2.12 -20.11 -19.22
CA ILE A 81 3.46 -20.68 -19.10
C ILE A 81 3.75 -21.07 -17.65
N THR A 82 4.40 -22.21 -17.50
CA THR A 82 4.78 -22.78 -16.21
C THR A 82 6.29 -22.82 -16.06
N PRO A 83 6.82 -22.95 -14.82
CA PRO A 83 8.26 -23.07 -14.60
C PRO A 83 8.93 -24.22 -15.35
N THR A 84 8.18 -25.25 -15.75
CA THR A 84 8.69 -26.42 -16.48
C THR A 84 8.88 -26.17 -17.98
N ASP A 85 8.26 -25.11 -18.52
CA ASP A 85 8.38 -24.72 -19.93
C ASP A 85 9.62 -23.83 -20.20
N LEU A 86 10.35 -23.51 -19.13
CA LEU A 86 11.51 -22.64 -19.14
C LEU A 86 12.78 -23.44 -18.90
N ASP A 87 13.87 -23.01 -19.55
CA ASP A 87 15.19 -23.53 -19.20
C ASP A 87 15.60 -23.09 -17.77
N PRO A 88 16.65 -23.67 -17.17
CA PRO A 88 17.03 -23.34 -15.80
C PRO A 88 17.37 -21.86 -15.55
N ILE A 89 17.93 -21.17 -16.54
CA ILE A 89 18.32 -19.75 -16.45
C ILE A 89 17.07 -18.88 -16.58
N GLU A 90 16.28 -19.08 -17.63
CA GLU A 90 15.00 -18.40 -17.84
C GLU A 90 14.09 -18.58 -16.62
N ARG A 91 14.00 -19.79 -16.07
CA ARG A 91 13.20 -20.07 -14.88
C ARG A 91 13.66 -19.25 -13.67
N THR A 92 14.96 -19.15 -13.46
CA THR A 92 15.53 -18.37 -12.34
C THR A 92 15.21 -16.88 -12.50
N ILE A 93 15.35 -16.36 -13.71
CA ILE A 93 15.02 -14.98 -14.06
C ILE A 93 13.52 -14.73 -13.85
N ALA A 94 12.66 -15.57 -14.43
CA ALA A 94 11.21 -15.44 -14.35
C ALA A 94 10.71 -15.48 -12.90
N VAL A 95 11.17 -16.45 -12.10
CA VAL A 95 10.82 -16.54 -10.67
C VAL A 95 11.25 -15.29 -9.91
N SER A 96 12.43 -14.73 -10.20
CA SER A 96 12.91 -13.51 -9.53
C SER A 96 12.04 -12.30 -9.86
N ILE A 97 11.72 -12.10 -11.15
CA ILE A 97 10.85 -11.01 -11.60
C ILE A 97 9.44 -11.17 -11.01
N LEU A 98 8.84 -12.35 -11.12
CA LEU A 98 7.49 -12.60 -10.62
C LEU A 98 7.42 -12.52 -9.09
N THR A 99 8.50 -12.84 -8.36
CA THR A 99 8.55 -12.66 -6.90
C THR A 99 8.50 -11.20 -6.50
N ALA A 100 9.25 -10.34 -7.20
CA ALA A 100 9.24 -8.90 -6.98
C ALA A 100 7.87 -8.29 -7.37
N LEU A 101 7.34 -8.71 -8.51
CA LEU A 101 6.02 -8.29 -9.00
C LEU A 101 4.92 -8.69 -8.02
N ARG A 102 4.91 -9.94 -7.56
CA ARG A 102 3.99 -10.42 -6.53
C ARG A 102 4.02 -9.53 -5.29
N ALA A 103 5.22 -9.20 -4.77
CA ALA A 103 5.34 -8.36 -3.59
C ALA A 103 4.71 -6.98 -3.81
N ASN A 104 4.90 -6.40 -5.00
CA ASN A 104 4.34 -5.10 -5.35
C ASN A 104 2.81 -5.15 -5.47
N LEU A 105 2.26 -6.14 -6.17
CA LEU A 105 0.81 -6.28 -6.34
C LEU A 105 0.09 -6.57 -5.02
N GLU A 106 0.65 -7.45 -4.20
CA GLU A 106 0.10 -7.76 -2.88
C GLU A 106 0.17 -6.55 -1.95
N ASN A 107 1.21 -5.72 -2.08
CA ASN A 107 1.31 -4.47 -1.34
C ASN A 107 0.24 -3.45 -1.77
N ILE A 108 -0.10 -3.35 -3.06
CA ILE A 108 -1.22 -2.53 -3.54
C ILE A 108 -2.54 -2.99 -2.89
N TYR A 109 -2.79 -4.30 -2.89
CA TYR A 109 -3.98 -4.88 -2.27
C TYR A 109 -4.06 -4.56 -0.78
N LEU A 110 -2.99 -4.79 -0.02
CA LEU A 110 -2.96 -4.53 1.41
C LEU A 110 -3.10 -3.04 1.73
N GLN A 111 -2.46 -2.15 0.98
CA GLN A 111 -2.61 -0.70 1.18
C GLN A 111 -4.04 -0.21 0.94
N HIS A 112 -4.75 -0.80 -0.02
CA HIS A 112 -6.16 -0.51 -0.24
C HIS A 112 -7.02 -1.01 0.92
N GLN A 113 -6.80 -2.24 1.41
CA GLN A 113 -7.53 -2.77 2.57
C GLN A 113 -7.38 -1.90 3.83
N GLU A 114 -6.21 -1.31 4.02
CA GLU A 114 -5.91 -0.42 5.16
C GLU A 114 -6.33 1.05 4.92
N GLY A 115 -6.91 1.39 3.77
CA GLY A 115 -7.38 2.74 3.44
C GLY A 115 -6.29 3.75 3.11
N PHE A 116 -5.06 3.29 2.84
CA PHE A 116 -3.94 4.14 2.40
C PHE A 116 -3.93 4.37 0.89
N LEU A 117 -4.59 3.50 0.12
CA LEU A 117 -4.70 3.61 -1.33
C LEU A 117 -6.12 4.10 -1.72
N PRO A 118 -6.23 5.21 -2.47
CA PRO A 118 -7.50 5.65 -3.03
C PRO A 118 -8.19 4.59 -3.89
N ASP A 119 -9.52 4.55 -3.83
CA ASP A 119 -10.34 3.54 -4.52
C ASP A 119 -10.15 3.59 -6.05
N ASP A 120 -10.11 4.79 -6.63
CA ASP A 120 -9.86 5.00 -8.06
C ASP A 120 -8.50 4.42 -8.50
N VAL A 121 -7.45 4.63 -7.70
CA VAL A 121 -6.13 4.06 -7.98
C VAL A 121 -6.15 2.52 -7.90
N TYR A 122 -6.91 1.96 -6.97
CA TYR A 122 -7.05 0.51 -6.85
C TYR A 122 -7.83 -0.09 -8.02
N GLU A 123 -9.01 0.47 -8.33
CA GLU A 123 -9.91 -0.02 -9.37
C GLU A 123 -9.34 0.20 -10.77
N ASP A 124 -8.78 1.39 -11.06
CA ASP A 124 -8.31 1.73 -12.39
C ASP A 124 -6.91 1.17 -12.68
N VAL A 125 -6.02 1.12 -11.69
CA VAL A 125 -4.62 0.70 -11.91
C VAL A 125 -4.37 -0.67 -11.28
N GLY A 126 -4.69 -0.84 -10.00
CA GLY A 126 -4.46 -2.10 -9.28
C GLY A 126 -5.13 -3.29 -9.94
N ALA A 127 -6.44 -3.22 -10.18
CA ALA A 127 -7.22 -4.32 -10.75
C ALA A 127 -6.75 -4.70 -12.16
N GLN A 128 -6.35 -3.72 -12.99
CA GLN A 128 -5.79 -3.99 -14.32
C GLN A 128 -4.45 -4.74 -14.23
N LEU A 129 -3.55 -4.32 -13.34
CA LEU A 129 -2.27 -5.00 -13.10
C LEU A 129 -2.50 -6.42 -12.54
N PHE A 130 -3.47 -6.59 -11.65
CA PHE A 130 -3.86 -7.89 -11.10
C PHE A 130 -4.38 -8.83 -12.18
N ALA A 131 -5.22 -8.34 -13.08
CA ALA A 131 -5.71 -9.11 -14.21
C ALA A 131 -4.60 -9.45 -15.22
N LEU A 132 -3.63 -8.53 -15.41
CA LEU A 132 -2.52 -8.73 -16.34
C LEU A 132 -1.52 -9.77 -15.84
N TYR A 133 -1.16 -9.72 -14.56
CA TYR A 133 -0.07 -10.53 -14.01
C TYR A 133 -0.53 -11.69 -13.13
N GLY A 134 -1.76 -11.62 -12.60
CA GLY A 134 -2.36 -12.64 -11.73
C GLY A 134 -2.26 -14.06 -12.29
N PRO A 135 -2.56 -14.32 -13.58
CA PRO A 135 -2.46 -15.66 -14.15
C PRO A 135 -1.05 -16.26 -14.02
N LEU A 136 -0.02 -15.44 -14.24
CA LEU A 136 1.38 -15.84 -14.11
C LEU A 136 1.76 -16.15 -12.66
N LEU A 137 1.28 -15.35 -11.69
CA LEU A 137 1.51 -15.64 -10.27
C LEU A 137 0.90 -16.99 -9.86
N LEU A 138 -0.27 -17.32 -10.42
CA LEU A 138 -0.97 -18.56 -10.19
C LEU A 138 -0.30 -19.75 -10.91
N SER A 139 0.13 -19.59 -12.17
CA SER A 139 0.79 -20.65 -12.95
C SER A 139 2.15 -21.03 -12.36
N PHE A 140 2.90 -20.05 -11.84
CA PHE A 140 4.15 -20.27 -11.10
C PHE A 140 3.95 -20.73 -9.66
N LYS A 141 2.70 -20.83 -9.18
CA LYS A 141 2.34 -21.25 -7.81
C LYS A 141 3.07 -20.46 -6.73
N LEU A 142 3.23 -19.15 -6.94
CA LEU A 142 3.90 -18.31 -5.96
C LEU A 142 3.11 -18.25 -4.64
N PRO A 143 3.80 -18.10 -3.49
CA PRO A 143 3.13 -17.93 -2.21
C PRO A 143 2.37 -16.60 -2.21
N LEU A 144 1.07 -16.64 -1.90
CA LEU A 144 0.18 -15.47 -1.81
C LEU A 144 -0.58 -15.55 -0.49
N THR A 145 -0.86 -14.41 0.13
CA THR A 145 -1.83 -14.37 1.24
C THR A 145 -3.21 -14.84 0.77
N LYS A 146 -4.01 -15.33 1.72
CA LYS A 146 -5.35 -15.85 1.42
C LYS A 146 -6.26 -14.80 0.80
N GLY A 147 -6.23 -13.57 1.33
CA GLY A 147 -7.03 -12.45 0.84
C GLY A 147 -6.67 -12.07 -0.59
N PHE A 148 -5.38 -11.80 -0.83
CA PHE A 148 -4.91 -11.42 -2.17
C PHE A 148 -5.17 -12.52 -3.21
N ARG A 149 -4.99 -13.80 -2.85
CA ARG A 149 -5.33 -14.93 -3.73
C ARG A 149 -6.82 -14.93 -4.10
N ALA A 150 -7.70 -14.74 -3.13
CA ALA A 150 -9.14 -14.71 -3.38
C ALA A 150 -9.52 -13.56 -4.32
N GLU A 151 -8.89 -12.39 -4.12
CA GLU A 151 -9.11 -11.22 -4.95
C GLU A 151 -8.64 -11.43 -6.40
N LEU A 152 -7.45 -12.02 -6.61
CA LEU A 152 -7.00 -12.37 -7.96
C LEU A 152 -7.99 -13.31 -8.67
N ILE A 153 -8.49 -14.33 -7.96
CA ILE A 153 -9.47 -15.26 -8.52
C ILE A 153 -10.78 -14.55 -8.89
N ARG A 154 -11.27 -13.65 -8.01
CA ARG A 154 -12.48 -12.85 -8.25
C ARG A 154 -12.33 -12.00 -9.51
N LEU A 155 -11.27 -11.20 -9.61
CA LEU A 155 -11.03 -10.31 -10.75
C LEU A 155 -10.84 -11.07 -12.07
N LEU A 156 -10.15 -12.21 -12.04
CA LEU A 156 -10.00 -13.05 -13.24
C LEU A 156 -11.32 -13.68 -13.69
N ALA A 157 -12.20 -14.04 -12.75
CA ALA A 157 -13.53 -14.55 -13.06
C ALA A 157 -14.45 -13.46 -13.65
N GLU A 158 -14.35 -12.23 -13.15
CA GLU A 158 -15.10 -11.07 -13.69
C GLU A 158 -14.64 -10.70 -15.09
N LYS A 159 -13.33 -10.63 -15.32
CA LYS A 159 -12.77 -10.36 -16.65
C LYS A 159 -13.23 -11.38 -17.68
N LYS A 160 -13.20 -12.67 -17.33
CA LYS A 160 -13.67 -13.74 -18.22
C LYS A 160 -15.13 -13.57 -18.63
N GLN A 161 -16.00 -13.16 -17.69
CA GLN A 161 -17.41 -12.90 -18.00
C GLN A 161 -17.61 -11.68 -18.92
N SER A 162 -16.77 -10.65 -18.76
CA SER A 162 -16.79 -9.48 -19.64
C SER A 162 -16.30 -9.78 -21.05
N ASP A 163 -15.32 -10.67 -21.22
CA ASP A 163 -14.79 -11.04 -22.54
C ASP A 163 -15.75 -11.97 -23.31
N ASP A 164 -16.64 -12.69 -22.61
CA ASP A 164 -17.64 -13.62 -23.17
C ASP A 164 -19.01 -12.96 -23.49
N SER A 165 -19.20 -11.66 -23.21
CA SER A 165 -20.45 -10.90 -23.40
C SER A 165 -20.40 -9.96 -24.62
#